data_AF-W4PCN2-F1
#
_entry.id   AF-W4PCN2-F1
#
_cell.length_a   1.000
_cell.length_b   1.000
_cell.length_c   1.000
_cell.angle_alpha   90.00
_cell.angle_beta   90.00
_cell.angle_gamma   90.00
#
_symmetry.space_group_name_H-M   'P 1'
#
loop_
_entity.id
_entity.type
_entity.pdbx_description
1 polymer ?
#
loop_
_entity_poly.entity_id
_entity_poly.type
_entity_poly.pdbx_seq_one_letter_code
_entity_poly.pdbx_strand_id
1 'polypeptide(L)'
;MRYLFVILFGTLSISLFASPSYNEEIERLLSKLDSLIMQKDYFTATKEAKIRELYKKRQHVRTREESYWLNKMFYDEYYVYNSDSALAYVERNLAIAYELNNKEWRAEWKIKKSFLLSATGMLTEALKELKNISKEELTAELQVEYYGQMMYLYSHFGQYSGDDNVNLREGYYQKELLYRDSIYEVITPEDPYFLWYKGWRFRETNGAKETIEQLKAVVDQSPLETRRDA
;
A
#
# COMPACT_ATOMS: atom_id res chain seq x y z
N MET A 1 38.44 10.76 -71.72
CA MET A 1 37.03 10.43 -71.40
C MET A 1 37.03 9.92 -69.95
N ARG A 2 36.65 10.79 -68.99
CA ARG A 2 35.32 10.79 -68.33
C ARG A 2 35.15 9.57 -67.40
N TYR A 3 34.89 9.62 -66.10
CA TYR A 3 34.70 10.62 -65.04
C TYR A 3 34.64 9.83 -63.70
N LEU A 4 35.03 10.49 -62.60
CA LEU A 4 34.45 10.47 -61.23
C LEU A 4 33.85 9.15 -60.66
N PHE A 5 34.09 8.76 -59.40
CA PHE A 5 33.67 9.49 -58.21
C PHE A 5 34.39 8.94 -56.95
N VAL A 6 34.85 9.86 -56.10
CA VAL A 6 35.28 9.65 -54.71
C VAL A 6 34.03 9.51 -53.85
N ILE A 7 33.90 8.47 -53.01
CA ILE A 7 33.15 8.54 -51.74
C ILE A 7 33.88 7.76 -50.65
N LEU A 8 34.54 8.53 -49.79
CA LEU A 8 34.88 8.23 -48.42
C LEU A 8 33.60 8.40 -47.58
N PHE A 9 33.12 7.38 -46.87
CA PHE A 9 32.22 7.61 -45.73
C PHE A 9 32.39 6.48 -44.72
N GLY A 10 32.90 6.84 -43.54
CA GLY A 10 33.08 5.94 -42.41
C GLY A 10 31.74 5.36 -41.97
N THR A 11 31.69 4.05 -41.84
CA THR A 11 30.62 3.37 -41.12
C THR A 11 30.81 3.64 -39.64
N LEU A 12 30.18 4.74 -39.22
CA LEU A 12 29.85 5.07 -37.86
C LEU A 12 29.35 3.81 -37.15
N SER A 13 30.10 3.35 -36.14
CA SER A 13 29.64 2.35 -35.19
C SER A 13 28.44 2.92 -34.44
N ILE A 14 27.25 2.72 -34.99
CA ILE A 14 26.02 2.90 -34.24
C ILE A 14 25.94 1.67 -33.35
N SER A 15 26.47 1.79 -32.14
CA SER A 15 26.11 0.93 -31.03
C SER A 15 24.60 1.08 -30.86
N LEU A 16 23.84 0.17 -31.48
CA LEU A 16 22.46 -0.08 -31.11
C LEU A 16 22.50 -0.44 -29.62
N PHE A 17 22.04 0.49 -28.79
CA PHE A 17 21.63 0.16 -27.43
C PHE A 17 20.45 -0.80 -27.58
N ALA A 18 20.74 -2.10 -27.68
CA ALA A 18 19.72 -3.12 -27.60
C ALA A 18 19.09 -2.98 -26.22
N SER A 19 17.80 -2.65 -26.20
CA SER A 19 17.03 -2.73 -24.96
C SER A 19 17.18 -4.15 -24.41
N PRO A 20 17.36 -4.32 -23.08
CA PRO A 20 17.49 -5.63 -22.49
C PRO A 20 16.32 -6.50 -22.95
N SER A 21 16.60 -7.76 -23.28
CA SER A 21 15.51 -8.69 -23.57
C SER A 21 14.65 -8.84 -22.31
N TYR A 22 13.36 -9.17 -22.46
CA TYR A 22 12.45 -9.38 -21.32
C TYR A 22 13.04 -10.32 -20.25
N ASN A 23 13.80 -11.34 -20.67
CA ASN A 23 14.46 -12.26 -19.75
C ASN A 23 15.63 -11.60 -19.00
N GLU A 24 16.41 -10.73 -19.63
CA GLU A 24 17.52 -10.02 -18.97
C GLU A 24 17.02 -9.04 -17.90
N GLU A 25 15.89 -8.38 -18.15
CA GLU A 25 15.28 -7.49 -17.16
C GLU A 25 14.80 -8.26 -15.92
N ILE A 26 14.16 -9.41 -16.12
CA ILE A 26 13.72 -10.29 -15.03
C ILE A 26 14.92 -10.76 -14.20
N GLU A 27 15.97 -11.28 -14.85
CA GLU A 27 17.18 -11.76 -14.14
C GLU A 27 17.85 -10.63 -13.35
N ARG A 28 17.89 -9.42 -13.90
CA ARG A 28 18.40 -8.22 -13.19
C ARG A 28 17.55 -7.89 -11.96
N LEU A 29 16.22 -7.93 -12.08
CA LEU A 29 15.31 -7.65 -10.96
C LEU A 29 15.40 -8.71 -9.86
N LEU A 30 15.50 -9.99 -10.24
CA LEU A 30 15.72 -11.09 -9.30
C LEU A 30 17.06 -10.95 -8.57
N SER A 31 18.13 -10.64 -9.30
CA SER A 31 19.46 -10.38 -8.70
C SER A 31 19.44 -9.18 -7.74
N LYS A 32 18.69 -8.11 -8.08
CA LYS A 32 18.47 -6.96 -7.19
C LYS A 32 17.72 -7.38 -5.93
N LEU A 33 16.66 -8.17 -6.06
CA LEU A 33 15.87 -8.69 -4.94
C LEU A 33 16.74 -9.51 -3.98
N ASP A 34 17.53 -10.45 -4.48
CA ASP A 34 18.42 -11.28 -3.67
C ASP A 34 19.44 -10.42 -2.89
N SER A 35 20.04 -9.43 -3.57
CA SER A 35 20.96 -8.48 -2.94
C SER A 35 20.29 -7.65 -1.83
N LEU A 36 19.03 -7.25 -2.00
CA LEU A 36 18.27 -6.53 -0.98
C LEU A 36 17.92 -7.42 0.21
N ILE A 37 17.56 -8.69 -0.04
CA ILE A 37 17.31 -9.68 1.02
C ILE A 37 18.55 -9.88 1.89
N MET A 38 19.74 -9.96 1.28
CA MET A 38 21.02 -10.07 2.00
C MET A 38 21.33 -8.84 2.86
N GLN A 39 20.74 -7.68 2.56
CA GLN A 39 20.90 -6.44 3.31
C GLN A 39 19.89 -6.25 4.45
N LYS A 40 19.15 -7.30 4.83
CA LYS A 40 18.16 -7.27 5.92
C LYS A 40 18.65 -6.53 7.16
N ASP A 41 19.86 -6.84 7.66
CA ASP A 41 20.37 -6.24 8.88
C ASP A 41 20.60 -4.73 8.76
N TYR A 42 21.02 -4.26 7.58
CA TYR A 42 21.13 -2.83 7.29
C TYR A 42 19.77 -2.14 7.32
N PHE A 43 18.75 -2.73 6.71
CA PHE A 43 17.39 -2.17 6.73
C PHE A 43 16.78 -2.18 8.13
N THR A 44 17.00 -3.26 8.90
CA THR A 44 16.61 -3.34 10.31
C THR A 44 17.29 -2.26 11.14
N ALA A 45 18.62 -2.10 11.03
CA ALA A 45 19.34 -1.07 11.76
C ALA A 45 18.88 0.36 11.40
N THR A 46 18.56 0.59 10.11
CA THR A 46 18.00 1.86 9.63
C THR A 46 16.62 2.13 10.22
N LYS A 47 15.75 1.12 10.27
CA LYS A 47 14.41 1.20 10.89
C LYS A 47 14.51 1.53 12.38
N GLU A 48 15.39 0.83 13.10
CA GLU A 48 15.61 1.07 14.52
C GLU A 48 16.22 2.45 14.80
N ALA A 49 17.08 2.96 13.92
CA ALA A 49 17.62 4.31 14.03
C ALA A 49 16.50 5.36 13.97
N LYS A 50 15.56 5.24 13.01
CA LYS A 50 14.39 6.13 12.93
C LYS A 50 13.55 6.08 14.20
N ILE A 51 13.30 4.88 14.72
CA ILE A 51 12.58 4.67 15.98
C ILE A 51 13.30 5.35 17.16
N ARG A 52 14.62 5.24 17.26
CA ARG A 52 15.43 5.92 18.29
C ARG A 52 15.29 7.44 18.20
N GLU A 53 15.26 8.01 16.99
CA GLU A 53 15.02 9.44 16.80
C GLU A 53 13.62 9.87 17.28
N LEU A 54 12.59 9.05 17.06
CA LEU A 54 11.25 9.32 17.61
C LEU A 54 11.23 9.29 19.14
N TYR A 55 11.99 8.40 19.77
CA TYR A 55 12.12 8.39 21.24
C TYR A 55 12.79 9.65 21.79
N LYS A 56 13.78 10.21 21.08
CA LYS A 56 14.37 11.51 21.45
C LYS A 56 13.33 12.63 21.35
N LYS A 57 12.55 12.68 20.25
CA LYS A 57 11.47 13.66 20.05
C LYS A 57 10.42 13.62 21.15
N ARG A 58 10.15 12.45 21.75
CA ARG A 58 9.20 12.29 22.86
C ARG A 58 9.49 13.21 24.04
N GLN A 59 10.76 13.53 24.30
CA GLN A 59 11.16 14.41 25.41
C GLN A 59 10.63 15.85 25.27
N HIS A 60 10.23 16.24 24.06
CA HIS A 60 9.72 17.58 23.74
C HIS A 60 8.19 17.65 23.61
N VAL A 61 7.48 16.52 23.71
CA VAL A 61 6.00 16.50 23.66
C VAL A 61 5.40 17.13 24.92
N ARG A 62 4.46 18.04 24.75
CA ARG A 62 3.80 18.81 25.81
C ARG A 62 2.28 18.72 25.75
N THR A 63 1.70 18.50 24.57
CA THR A 63 0.24 18.44 24.40
C THR A 63 -0.25 17.04 24.00
N ARG A 64 -1.55 16.79 24.17
CA ARG A 64 -2.19 15.56 23.69
C ARG A 64 -2.12 15.43 22.19
N GLU A 65 -2.29 16.53 21.47
CA GLU A 65 -2.18 16.56 20.02
C GLU A 65 -0.74 16.28 19.55
N GLU A 66 0.28 16.86 20.19
CA GLU A 66 1.67 16.51 19.88
C GLU A 66 1.96 15.03 20.17
N SER A 67 1.39 14.49 21.25
CA SER A 67 1.48 13.05 21.53
C SER A 67 0.78 12.22 20.46
N TYR A 68 -0.37 12.68 19.95
CA TYR A 68 -1.10 12.02 18.87
C TYR A 68 -0.26 11.92 17.60
N TRP A 69 0.32 13.03 17.17
CA TRP A 69 1.16 13.07 15.97
C TRP A 69 2.43 12.24 16.15
N LEU A 70 3.08 12.30 17.32
CA LEU A 70 4.26 11.46 17.58
C LEU A 70 3.91 9.97 17.59
N ASN A 71 2.80 9.58 18.19
CA ASN A 71 2.33 8.19 18.17
C ASN A 71 2.01 7.72 16.74
N LYS A 72 1.47 8.60 15.89
CA LYS A 72 1.26 8.30 14.47
C LYS A 72 2.58 7.99 13.76
N MET A 73 3.61 8.80 14.00
CA MET A 73 4.96 8.52 13.46
C MET A 73 5.51 7.17 13.94
N PHE A 74 5.28 6.81 15.21
CA PHE A 74 5.68 5.49 15.69
C PHE A 74 4.90 4.37 15.00
N TYR A 75 3.59 4.51 14.84
CA TYR A 75 2.78 3.54 14.09
C TYR A 75 3.31 3.36 12.66
N ASP A 76 3.60 4.45 11.95
CA ASP A 76 4.09 4.40 10.57
C ASP A 76 5.44 3.67 10.45
N GLU A 77 6.28 3.71 11.50
CA GLU A 77 7.50 2.91 11.53
C GLU A 77 7.24 1.43 11.85
N TYR A 78 6.25 1.12 12.70
CA TYR A 78 6.02 -0.22 13.23
C TYR A 78 5.03 -1.09 12.45
N TYR A 79 4.04 -0.54 11.74
CA TYR A 79 2.87 -1.31 11.28
C TYR A 79 3.18 -2.46 10.30
N VAL A 80 4.34 -2.45 9.64
CA VAL A 80 4.87 -3.55 8.81
C VAL A 80 6.09 -4.25 9.41
N TYR A 81 6.61 -3.73 10.53
CA TYR A 81 7.86 -4.18 11.15
C TYR A 81 7.61 -4.99 12.44
N ASN A 82 6.66 -4.54 13.27
CA ASN A 82 6.29 -5.17 14.54
C ASN A 82 4.84 -4.82 14.90
N SER A 83 3.91 -5.76 14.66
CA SER A 83 2.48 -5.54 14.85
C SER A 83 2.09 -5.24 16.30
N ASP A 84 2.73 -5.87 17.28
CA ASP A 84 2.44 -5.64 18.71
C ASP A 84 2.75 -4.19 19.11
N SER A 85 3.90 -3.69 18.68
CA SER A 85 4.30 -2.30 18.91
C SER A 85 3.37 -1.34 18.20
N ALA A 86 2.98 -1.64 16.96
CA ALA A 86 2.02 -0.83 16.21
C ALA A 86 0.66 -0.78 16.91
N LEU A 87 0.12 -1.91 17.38
CA LEU A 87 -1.12 -1.98 18.14
C LEU A 87 -1.05 -1.15 19.43
N ALA A 88 0.09 -1.16 20.13
CA ALA A 88 0.26 -0.32 21.31
C ALA A 88 0.13 1.20 20.99
N TYR A 89 0.60 1.65 19.82
CA TYR A 89 0.42 3.05 19.41
C TYR A 89 -0.98 3.35 18.88
N VAL A 90 -1.65 2.37 18.25
CA VAL A 90 -3.07 2.47 17.91
C VAL A 90 -3.90 2.72 19.17
N GLU A 91 -3.73 1.91 20.22
CA GLU A 91 -4.50 2.06 21.47
C GLU A 91 -4.22 3.40 22.17
N ARG A 92 -2.96 3.86 22.16
CA ARG A 92 -2.60 5.19 22.69
C ARG A 92 -3.31 6.31 21.93
N ASN A 93 -3.40 6.23 20.61
CA ASN A 93 -4.06 7.26 19.82
C ASN A 93 -5.59 7.17 19.84
N LEU A 94 -6.15 5.97 19.98
CA LEU A 94 -7.58 5.83 20.31
C LEU A 94 -7.89 6.52 21.63
N ALA A 95 -7.09 6.30 22.68
CA ALA A 95 -7.30 6.96 23.97
C ALA A 95 -7.28 8.49 23.85
N ILE A 96 -6.33 9.05 23.10
CA ILE A 96 -6.26 10.51 22.84
C ILE A 96 -7.49 10.98 22.04
N ALA A 97 -7.89 10.27 20.99
CA ALA A 97 -9.06 10.61 20.19
C ALA A 97 -10.37 10.53 21.01
N TYR A 98 -10.44 9.63 22.00
CA TYR A 98 -11.53 9.59 22.97
C TYR A 98 -11.51 10.81 23.89
N GLU A 99 -10.35 11.12 24.50
CA GLU A 99 -10.14 12.27 25.41
C GLU A 99 -10.49 13.60 24.75
N LEU A 100 -10.09 13.80 23.49
CA LEU A 100 -10.33 15.04 22.73
C LEU A 100 -11.71 15.10 22.05
N ASN A 101 -12.54 14.08 22.25
CA ASN A 101 -13.81 13.92 21.55
C ASN A 101 -13.76 14.02 20.01
N ASN A 102 -12.63 13.64 19.42
CA ASN A 102 -12.43 13.71 17.97
C ASN A 102 -12.93 12.42 17.30
N LYS A 103 -14.12 12.47 16.70
CA LYS A 103 -14.73 11.32 16.02
C LYS A 103 -13.95 10.84 14.80
N GLU A 104 -13.40 11.76 14.02
CA GLU A 104 -12.63 11.45 12.82
C GLU A 104 -11.39 10.63 13.16
N TRP A 105 -10.63 11.07 14.18
CA TRP A 105 -9.47 10.31 14.65
C TRP A 105 -9.85 8.96 15.24
N ARG A 106 -10.99 8.84 15.92
CA ARG A 106 -11.47 7.53 16.39
C ARG A 106 -11.73 6.58 15.21
N ALA A 107 -12.31 7.08 14.12
CA ALA A 107 -12.52 6.29 12.92
C ALA A 107 -11.19 5.90 12.25
N GLU A 108 -10.28 6.86 12.05
CA GLU A 108 -8.93 6.62 11.50
C GLU A 108 -8.22 5.48 12.25
N TRP A 109 -8.17 5.55 13.58
CA TRP A 109 -7.44 4.56 14.38
C TRP A 109 -8.14 3.21 14.48
N LYS A 110 -9.48 3.15 14.40
CA LYS A 110 -10.20 1.88 14.27
C LYS A 110 -9.94 1.19 12.93
N ILE A 111 -9.87 1.95 11.84
CA ILE A 111 -9.49 1.41 10.53
C ILE A 111 -8.08 0.84 10.56
N LYS A 112 -7.12 1.60 11.12
CA LYS A 112 -5.72 1.15 11.28
C LYS A 112 -5.58 -0.06 12.22
N LYS A 113 -6.37 -0.11 13.30
CA LYS A 113 -6.46 -1.29 14.17
C LYS A 113 -6.94 -2.52 13.41
N SER A 114 -8.01 -2.36 12.65
CA SER A 114 -8.57 -3.42 11.82
C SER A 114 -7.53 -3.96 10.84
N PHE A 115 -6.72 -3.09 10.22
CA PHE A 115 -5.63 -3.52 9.34
C PHE A 115 -4.64 -4.45 10.04
N LEU A 116 -4.13 -4.06 11.22
CA LEU A 116 -3.18 -4.87 11.98
C LEU A 116 -3.78 -6.21 12.42
N LEU A 117 -5.05 -6.21 12.84
CA LEU A 117 -5.77 -7.43 13.21
C LEU A 117 -5.94 -8.36 12.00
N SER A 118 -6.32 -7.82 10.83
CA SER A 118 -6.44 -8.59 9.59
C SER A 118 -5.10 -9.20 9.17
N ALA A 119 -4.03 -8.40 9.16
CA ALA A 119 -2.69 -8.82 8.75
C ALA A 119 -2.08 -9.88 9.69
N THR A 120 -2.60 -10.01 10.91
CA THR A 120 -2.18 -11.03 11.90
C THR A 120 -3.18 -12.18 12.04
N GLY A 121 -4.21 -12.24 11.17
CA GLY A 121 -5.19 -13.34 11.12
C GLY A 121 -6.38 -13.21 12.07
N MET A 122 -6.48 -12.13 12.86
CA MET A 122 -7.60 -11.84 13.77
C MET A 122 -8.78 -11.19 13.03
N LEU A 123 -9.33 -11.90 12.03
CA LEU A 123 -10.31 -11.32 11.09
C LEU A 123 -11.64 -10.94 11.75
N THR A 124 -12.09 -11.68 12.76
CA THR A 124 -13.39 -11.41 13.40
C THR A 124 -13.33 -10.16 14.29
N GLU A 125 -12.19 -9.96 14.95
CA GLU A 125 -11.83 -8.81 15.75
C GLU A 125 -11.69 -7.59 14.83
N ALA A 126 -10.99 -7.74 13.71
CA ALA A 126 -10.86 -6.70 12.69
C ALA A 126 -12.23 -6.21 12.19
N LEU A 127 -13.17 -7.14 11.96
CA LEU A 127 -14.54 -6.80 11.55
C LEU A 127 -15.32 -6.03 12.63
N LYS A 128 -15.13 -6.38 13.91
CA LYS A 128 -15.79 -5.69 15.04
C LYS A 128 -15.36 -4.23 15.14
N GLU A 129 -14.08 -3.95 14.88
CA GLU A 129 -13.56 -2.57 14.88
C GLU A 129 -14.25 -1.70 13.81
N LEU A 130 -14.46 -2.25 12.60
CA LEU A 130 -15.05 -1.52 11.47
C LEU A 130 -16.58 -1.39 11.54
N LYS A 131 -17.28 -2.37 12.12
CA LYS A 131 -18.76 -2.36 12.21
C LYS A 131 -19.33 -1.19 12.99
N ASN A 132 -18.53 -0.57 13.86
CA ASN A 132 -18.95 0.51 14.74
C ASN A 132 -18.60 1.91 14.20
N ILE A 133 -18.23 2.01 12.92
CA ILE A 133 -17.93 3.27 12.25
C ILE A 133 -19.15 3.68 11.42
N SER A 134 -19.67 4.89 11.64
CA SER A 134 -20.70 5.47 10.76
C SER A 134 -20.01 6.04 9.53
N LYS A 135 -20.34 5.49 8.36
CA LYS A 135 -19.68 5.80 7.09
C LYS A 135 -20.06 7.20 6.59
N GLU A 136 -21.25 7.64 6.98
CA GLU A 136 -21.84 8.93 6.63
C GLU A 136 -21.16 10.09 7.39
N GLU A 137 -20.50 9.80 8.51
CA GLU A 137 -19.72 10.76 9.29
C GLU A 137 -18.23 10.83 8.88
N LEU A 138 -17.79 10.03 7.89
CA LEU A 138 -16.40 10.01 7.44
C LEU A 138 -16.13 11.08 6.39
N THR A 139 -14.90 11.62 6.41
CA THR A 139 -14.38 12.42 5.30
C THR A 139 -14.20 11.53 4.05
N ALA A 140 -14.08 12.13 2.87
CA ALA A 140 -13.89 11.38 1.62
C ALA A 140 -12.65 10.48 1.69
N GLU A 141 -11.55 10.97 2.27
CA GLU A 141 -10.31 10.21 2.44
C GLU A 141 -10.51 9.00 3.37
N LEU A 142 -11.20 9.18 4.49
CA LEU A 142 -11.49 8.08 5.41
C LEU A 142 -12.53 7.10 4.85
N GLN A 143 -13.42 7.52 3.95
CA GLN A 143 -14.30 6.59 3.23
C GLN A 143 -13.48 5.66 2.33
N VAL A 144 -12.49 6.19 1.60
CA VAL A 144 -11.57 5.37 0.79
C VAL A 144 -10.80 4.40 1.69
N GLU A 145 -10.20 4.86 2.80
CA GLU A 145 -9.49 3.98 3.74
C GLU A 145 -10.41 2.90 4.34
N TYR A 146 -11.63 3.27 4.74
CA TYR A 146 -12.61 2.35 5.32
C TYR A 146 -13.02 1.25 4.34
N TYR A 147 -13.43 1.63 3.13
CA TYR A 147 -13.86 0.66 2.13
C TYR A 147 -12.69 -0.20 1.63
N GLY A 148 -11.50 0.39 1.49
CA GLY A 148 -10.26 -0.33 1.21
C GLY A 148 -9.96 -1.40 2.26
N GLN A 149 -10.10 -1.06 3.54
CA GLN A 149 -9.90 -2.02 4.63
C GLN A 149 -11.00 -3.09 4.68
N MET A 150 -12.26 -2.75 4.35
CA MET A 150 -13.33 -3.75 4.24
C MET A 150 -13.08 -4.72 3.07
N MET A 151 -12.63 -4.22 1.92
CA MET A 151 -12.22 -5.02 0.77
C MET A 151 -11.07 -5.96 1.17
N TYR A 152 -10.02 -5.45 1.81
CA TYR A 152 -8.88 -6.23 2.30
C TYR A 152 -9.30 -7.32 3.30
N LEU A 153 -10.16 -6.99 4.26
CA LEU A 153 -10.65 -7.93 5.26
C LEU A 153 -11.48 -9.06 4.65
N TYR A 154 -12.37 -8.76 3.70
CA TYR A 154 -13.20 -9.78 3.07
C TYR A 154 -12.43 -10.68 2.11
N SER A 155 -11.38 -10.16 1.45
CA SER A 155 -10.48 -11.03 0.67
C SER A 155 -9.78 -12.05 1.58
N HIS A 156 -9.33 -11.64 2.77
CA HIS A 156 -8.70 -12.54 3.75
C HIS A 156 -9.67 -13.56 4.33
N PHE A 157 -10.93 -13.17 4.59
CA PHE A 157 -11.96 -14.14 4.98
C PHE A 157 -12.16 -15.20 3.91
N GLY A 158 -12.18 -14.83 2.62
CA GLY A 158 -12.26 -15.78 1.51
C GLY A 158 -11.04 -16.71 1.45
N GLN A 159 -9.83 -16.16 1.57
CA GLN A 159 -8.58 -16.93 1.55
C GLN A 159 -8.48 -17.93 2.71
N TYR A 160 -8.98 -17.59 3.89
CA TYR A 160 -8.89 -18.43 5.09
C TYR A 160 -10.12 -19.31 5.34
N SER A 161 -11.13 -19.31 4.46
CA SER A 161 -12.35 -20.12 4.62
C SER A 161 -12.15 -21.61 4.35
N GLY A 162 -11.01 -22.02 3.80
CA GLY A 162 -10.74 -23.39 3.37
C GLY A 162 -11.58 -23.80 2.15
N ASP A 163 -11.20 -24.91 1.51
CA ASP A 163 -11.86 -25.38 0.28
C ASP A 163 -13.21 -26.07 0.54
N ASP A 164 -13.44 -26.56 1.76
CA ASP A 164 -14.66 -27.31 2.12
C ASP A 164 -15.90 -26.41 2.25
N ASN A 165 -15.72 -25.09 2.39
CA ASN A 165 -16.81 -24.14 2.62
C ASN A 165 -17.03 -23.16 1.45
N VAL A 166 -17.18 -23.71 0.23
CA VAL A 166 -17.31 -22.92 -1.02
C VAL A 166 -18.34 -21.79 -0.92
N ASN A 167 -19.56 -22.07 -0.43
CA ASN A 167 -20.61 -21.04 -0.33
C ASN A 167 -20.23 -19.87 0.59
N LEU A 168 -19.55 -20.17 1.70
CA LEU A 168 -19.10 -19.15 2.64
C LEU A 168 -18.00 -18.29 2.01
N ARG A 169 -17.03 -18.95 1.36
CA ARG A 169 -15.93 -18.31 0.64
C ARG A 169 -16.43 -17.37 -0.45
N GLU A 170 -17.32 -17.85 -1.31
CA GLU A 170 -17.95 -17.03 -2.34
C GLU A 170 -18.70 -15.85 -1.74
N GLY A 171 -19.42 -16.06 -0.63
CA GLY A 171 -20.08 -14.97 0.10
C GLY A 171 -19.11 -13.88 0.59
N TYR A 172 -17.88 -14.22 0.94
CA TYR A 172 -16.85 -13.25 1.29
C TYR A 172 -16.29 -12.51 0.07
N TYR A 173 -16.00 -13.22 -1.02
CA TYR A 173 -15.56 -12.57 -2.26
C TYR A 173 -16.63 -11.66 -2.87
N GLN A 174 -17.91 -12.00 -2.75
CA GLN A 174 -19.00 -11.08 -3.15
C GLN A 174 -18.97 -9.79 -2.33
N LYS A 175 -18.66 -9.85 -1.04
CA LYS A 175 -18.50 -8.65 -0.22
C LYS A 175 -17.26 -7.84 -0.59
N GLU A 176 -16.13 -8.50 -0.87
CA GLU A 176 -14.94 -7.84 -1.41
C GLU A 176 -15.29 -7.04 -2.68
N LEU A 177 -16.02 -7.64 -3.62
CA LEU A 177 -16.46 -6.99 -4.86
C LEU A 177 -17.36 -5.78 -4.58
N LEU A 178 -18.31 -5.89 -3.63
CA LEU A 178 -19.16 -4.76 -3.25
C LEU A 178 -18.36 -3.59 -2.67
N TYR A 179 -17.39 -3.87 -1.81
CA TYR A 179 -16.54 -2.81 -1.24
C TYR A 179 -15.61 -2.19 -2.27
N ARG A 180 -15.09 -2.99 -3.22
CA ARG A 180 -14.35 -2.49 -4.37
C ARG A 180 -15.17 -1.47 -5.16
N ASP A 181 -16.45 -1.78 -5.41
CA ASP A 181 -17.34 -0.86 -6.12
C ASP A 181 -17.59 0.41 -5.29
N SER A 182 -17.80 0.30 -3.97
CA SER A 182 -17.94 1.46 -3.08
C SER A 182 -16.70 2.37 -3.04
N ILE A 183 -15.48 1.80 -3.13
CA ILE A 183 -14.25 2.62 -3.22
C ILE A 183 -14.26 3.46 -4.49
N TYR A 184 -14.63 2.85 -5.62
CA TYR A 184 -14.61 3.54 -6.92
C TYR A 184 -15.68 4.62 -7.04
N GLU A 185 -16.74 4.57 -6.22
CA GLU A 185 -17.75 5.64 -6.13
C GLU A 185 -17.24 6.90 -5.39
N VAL A 186 -16.24 6.76 -4.52
CA VAL A 186 -15.77 7.86 -3.65
C VAL A 186 -14.35 8.34 -3.96
N ILE A 187 -13.50 7.49 -4.57
CA ILE A 187 -12.12 7.83 -4.83
C ILE A 187 -11.97 8.79 -6.02
N THR A 188 -11.08 9.78 -5.89
CA THR A 188 -10.78 10.75 -6.96
C THR A 188 -9.42 10.49 -7.60
N PRO A 189 -9.15 10.99 -8.82
CA PRO A 189 -7.85 10.84 -9.49
C PRO A 189 -6.65 11.40 -8.71
N GLU A 190 -6.89 12.34 -7.78
CA GLU A 190 -5.87 12.94 -6.92
C GLU A 190 -5.44 12.00 -5.78
N ASP A 191 -6.27 11.00 -5.44
CA ASP A 191 -5.92 10.01 -4.42
C ASP A 191 -4.68 9.20 -4.86
N PRO A 192 -3.67 9.05 -4.00
CA PRO A 192 -2.44 8.35 -4.36
C PRO A 192 -2.64 6.86 -4.73
N TYR A 193 -3.74 6.26 -4.31
CA TYR A 193 -4.14 4.88 -4.61
C TYR A 193 -5.20 4.78 -5.72
N PHE A 194 -5.54 5.86 -6.42
CA PHE A 194 -6.54 5.84 -7.49
C PHE A 194 -6.29 4.74 -8.52
N LEU A 195 -5.07 4.67 -9.07
CA LEU A 195 -4.73 3.67 -10.08
C LEU A 195 -4.71 2.24 -9.52
N TRP A 196 -4.38 2.07 -8.23
CA TRP A 196 -4.46 0.78 -7.55
C TRP A 196 -5.92 0.28 -7.56
N TYR A 197 -6.85 1.09 -7.07
CA TYR A 197 -8.26 0.71 -7.02
C TYR A 197 -8.91 0.63 -8.41
N LYS A 198 -8.50 1.48 -9.37
CA LYS A 198 -8.88 1.35 -10.78
C LYS A 198 -8.46 -0.01 -11.34
N GLY A 199 -7.24 -0.46 -11.04
CA GLY A 199 -6.73 -1.80 -11.35
C GLY A 199 -7.65 -2.90 -10.83
N TRP A 200 -7.96 -2.87 -9.54
CA TRP A 200 -8.89 -3.83 -8.92
C TRP A 200 -10.28 -3.82 -9.57
N ARG A 201 -10.81 -2.64 -9.91
CA ARG A 201 -12.15 -2.48 -10.49
C ARG A 201 -12.28 -3.07 -11.89
N PHE A 202 -11.24 -2.92 -12.73
CA PHE A 202 -11.33 -3.22 -14.15
C PHE A 202 -10.55 -4.47 -14.60
N ARG A 203 -9.76 -5.11 -13.72
CA ARG A 203 -8.89 -6.26 -14.09
C ARG A 203 -9.58 -7.41 -14.83
N GLU A 204 -10.88 -7.63 -14.60
CA GLU A 204 -11.69 -8.71 -15.18
C GLU A 204 -12.74 -8.17 -16.17
N THR A 205 -12.52 -6.97 -16.73
CA THR A 205 -13.48 -6.28 -17.59
C THR A 205 -12.81 -5.75 -18.86
N ASN A 206 -13.61 -5.25 -19.80
CA ASN A 206 -13.11 -4.60 -21.02
C ASN A 206 -12.22 -3.36 -20.75
N GLY A 207 -12.29 -2.77 -19.55
CA GLY A 207 -11.44 -1.65 -19.12
C GLY A 207 -10.03 -2.04 -18.69
N ALA A 208 -9.70 -3.35 -18.66
CA ALA A 208 -8.40 -3.83 -18.19
C ALA A 208 -7.23 -3.27 -19.01
N LYS A 209 -7.36 -3.22 -20.34
CA LYS A 209 -6.28 -2.78 -21.24
C LYS A 209 -5.86 -1.33 -20.98
N GLU A 210 -6.83 -0.42 -20.94
CA GLU A 210 -6.58 1.01 -20.64
C GLU A 210 -5.94 1.18 -19.26
N THR A 211 -6.43 0.42 -18.28
CA THR A 211 -5.91 0.48 -16.90
C THR A 211 -4.47 -0.03 -16.83
N ILE A 212 -4.13 -1.09 -17.56
CA ILE A 212 -2.76 -1.60 -17.67
C ILE A 212 -1.83 -0.55 -18.31
N GLU A 213 -2.27 0.14 -19.36
CA GLU A 213 -1.47 1.20 -20.01
C GLU A 213 -1.16 2.35 -19.03
N GLN A 214 -2.15 2.78 -18.23
CA GLN A 214 -1.95 3.81 -17.21
C GLN A 214 -1.04 3.35 -16.07
N LEU A 215 -1.23 2.13 -15.57
CA LEU A 215 -0.38 1.55 -14.52
C LEU A 215 1.06 1.41 -15.01
N LYS A 216 1.26 0.93 -16.24
CA LYS A 216 2.60 0.76 -16.83
C LYS A 216 3.35 2.09 -16.90
N ALA A 217 2.69 3.18 -17.28
CA ALA A 217 3.30 4.50 -17.33
C ALA A 217 3.84 4.97 -15.95
N VAL A 218 3.19 4.55 -14.86
CA VAL A 218 3.63 4.85 -13.48
C VAL A 218 4.72 3.91 -13.02
N VAL A 219 4.55 2.59 -13.23
CA VAL A 219 5.52 1.57 -12.81
C VAL A 219 6.86 1.72 -13.52
N ASP A 220 6.86 2.01 -14.83
CA ASP A 220 8.09 2.18 -15.61
C ASP A 220 8.94 3.39 -15.14
N GLN A 221 8.33 4.33 -14.40
CA GLN A 221 9.00 5.50 -13.83
C GLN A 221 9.30 5.34 -12.32
N SER A 222 8.82 4.26 -11.71
CA SER A 222 8.97 4.04 -10.28
C SER A 222 10.41 3.66 -9.91
N PRO A 223 10.96 4.19 -8.80
CA PRO A 223 12.23 3.72 -8.27
C PRO A 223 12.12 2.30 -7.68
N LEU A 224 10.91 1.80 -7.43
CA LEU A 224 10.61 0.53 -6.76
C LEU A 224 11.25 0.45 -5.37
N GLU A 225 11.09 1.51 -4.57
CA GLU A 225 11.72 1.66 -3.26
C GLU A 225 10.73 1.90 -2.13
N THR A 226 9.47 2.18 -2.46
CA THR A 226 8.42 2.48 -1.48
C THR A 226 7.35 1.40 -1.49
N ARG A 227 6.59 1.29 -0.38
CA ARG A 227 5.43 0.38 -0.32
C ARG A 227 4.38 0.71 -1.37
N ARG A 228 4.27 1.96 -1.82
CA ARG A 228 3.33 2.35 -2.87
C ARG A 228 3.69 1.74 -4.23
N ASP A 229 4.97 1.45 -4.44
CA ASP A 229 5.47 0.87 -5.68
C ASP A 229 5.22 -0.64 -5.79
N ALA A 230 4.87 -1.29 -4.67
CA ALA A 230 4.58 -2.73 -4.57
C ALA A 230 3.07 -3.00 -4.64
#